data_AF-A0A522XJI1-F1
#
_entry.id   AF-A0A522XJI1-F1
#
_cell.length_a   1.000
_cell.length_b   1.000
_cell.length_c   1.000
_cell.angle_alpha   90.00
_cell.angle_beta   90.00
_cell.angle_gamma   90.00
#
_symmetry.space_group_name_H-M   'P 1'
#
loop_
_entity.id
_entity.type
_entity.pdbx_description
1 polymer ?
#
loop_
_entity_poly.entity_id
_entity_poly.type
_entity_poly.pdbx_seq_one_letter_code
_entity_poly.pdbx_strand_id
1 'polypeptide(L)'
;MEPFTMKLFNSTLIGLSVAAVASLTLGVEGASAQLSATGTSCNVANLTGTTDCEGIFSGNDSNTITTETSLFGKTGWTERFKVDNSNGTTGPLIVALNDAREETSGDWELSEGFNFEDYGSVMFVLKGGNSFTSYLSDGVTMAGDWNTDDTLKGNGRRGADLSHFTVWTTGTGSNNDEPTPTPVPEPAALLGLGSIALASRFLRRKSDDV
;
A
#
# COMPACT_ATOMS: atom_id res chain seq x y z
N MET A 1 40.70 84.24 -9.04
CA MET A 1 40.08 83.58 -7.89
C MET A 1 40.02 82.09 -8.23
N GLU A 2 40.92 81.30 -7.66
CA GLU A 2 40.82 79.83 -7.56
C GLU A 2 39.67 79.47 -6.58
N PRO A 3 39.22 78.20 -6.41
CA PRO A 3 39.22 77.00 -7.26
C PRO A 3 37.85 76.24 -7.24
N PHE A 4 37.66 75.13 -7.98
CA PHE A 4 37.06 73.83 -7.54
C PHE A 4 36.69 72.92 -8.74
N THR A 5 37.40 71.82 -9.03
CA THR A 5 37.26 70.42 -8.56
C THR A 5 36.18 69.55 -9.26
N MET A 6 36.67 68.68 -10.17
CA MET A 6 36.45 67.23 -10.34
C MET A 6 35.03 66.63 -10.28
N LYS A 7 34.65 65.77 -11.25
CA LYS A 7 34.38 64.33 -11.03
C LYS A 7 34.05 63.52 -12.31
N LEU A 8 34.67 62.33 -12.34
CA LEU A 8 34.44 61.16 -13.17
C LEU A 8 32.96 60.71 -13.18
N PHE A 9 32.55 59.87 -14.15
CA PHE A 9 32.10 58.50 -13.89
C PHE A 9 31.99 57.67 -15.19
N ASN A 10 32.90 56.70 -15.34
CA ASN A 10 32.73 55.51 -16.19
C ASN A 10 31.87 54.51 -15.41
N SER A 11 30.76 54.05 -15.98
CA SER A 11 29.99 52.92 -15.45
C SER A 11 30.08 51.74 -16.41
N THR A 12 31.05 50.86 -16.14
CA THR A 12 31.14 49.52 -16.73
C THR A 12 30.25 48.59 -15.89
N LEU A 13 29.18 48.06 -16.49
CA LEU A 13 28.33 47.03 -15.90
C LEU A 13 29.08 45.69 -15.92
N ILE A 14 29.36 45.13 -14.75
CA ILE A 14 29.77 43.73 -14.58
C ILE A 14 28.50 42.96 -14.22
N GLY A 15 27.99 42.17 -15.17
CA GLY A 15 26.90 41.23 -14.93
C GLY A 15 27.42 39.99 -14.21
N LEU A 16 26.93 39.75 -12.99
CA LEU A 16 27.13 38.49 -12.27
C LEU A 16 26.02 37.52 -12.68
N SER A 17 26.37 36.47 -13.43
CA SER A 17 25.45 35.36 -13.72
C SER A 17 25.52 34.35 -12.58
N VAL A 18 24.51 34.34 -11.71
CA VAL A 18 24.33 33.28 -10.70
C VAL A 18 23.62 32.12 -11.39
N ALA A 19 24.34 31.02 -11.63
CA ALA A 19 23.74 29.78 -12.10
C ALA A 19 23.03 29.08 -10.93
N ALA A 20 21.70 29.12 -10.91
CA ALA A 20 20.89 28.35 -9.98
C ALA A 20 20.91 26.87 -10.41
N VAL A 21 21.55 26.02 -9.62
CA VAL A 21 21.47 24.56 -9.77
C VAL A 21 20.17 24.11 -9.12
N ALA A 22 19.15 23.83 -9.93
CA ALA A 22 17.92 23.20 -9.46
C ALA A 22 18.15 21.68 -9.36
N SER A 23 18.36 21.18 -8.15
CA SER A 23 18.39 19.74 -7.88
C SER A 23 16.95 19.19 -7.98
N LEU A 24 16.64 18.50 -9.08
CA LEU A 24 15.41 17.70 -9.17
C LEU A 24 15.59 16.42 -8.35
N THR A 25 15.05 16.41 -7.13
CA THR A 25 14.82 15.17 -6.39
C THR A 25 13.62 14.45 -7.00
N LEU A 26 13.86 13.44 -7.82
CA LEU A 26 12.82 12.50 -8.23
C LEU A 26 12.49 11.63 -7.01
N GLY A 27 11.37 11.93 -6.34
CA GLY A 27 10.80 11.02 -5.36
C GLY A 27 10.36 9.75 -6.09
N VAL A 28 10.98 8.61 -5.76
CA VAL A 28 10.42 7.31 -6.11
C VAL A 28 9.28 7.07 -5.12
N GLU A 29 8.07 7.45 -5.52
CA GLU A 29 6.87 6.94 -4.87
C GLU A 29 6.80 5.45 -5.19
N GLY A 30 6.86 4.60 -4.15
CA GLY A 30 6.67 3.17 -4.32
C GLY A 30 5.31 2.91 -4.96
N ALA A 31 5.29 2.26 -6.12
CA ALA A 31 4.04 1.92 -6.79
C ALA A 31 3.30 0.86 -5.97
N SER A 32 2.15 1.22 -5.40
CA SER A 32 1.23 0.25 -4.80
C SER A 32 0.29 -0.33 -5.87
N ALA A 33 -0.12 -1.58 -5.70
CA ALA A 33 -1.08 -2.23 -6.59
C ALA A 33 -2.51 -1.82 -6.20
N GLN A 34 -3.21 -1.12 -7.08
CA GLN A 34 -4.62 -0.75 -6.85
C GLN A 34 -5.55 -1.77 -7.50
N LEU A 35 -6.54 -2.26 -6.76
CA LEU A 35 -7.57 -3.13 -7.30
C LEU A 35 -8.60 -2.32 -8.09
N SER A 36 -9.05 -2.88 -9.21
CA SER A 36 -10.13 -2.30 -10.00
C SER A 36 -11.47 -2.87 -9.53
N ALA A 37 -12.29 -2.03 -8.89
CA ALA A 37 -13.67 -2.38 -8.56
C ALA A 37 -14.51 -2.49 -9.83
N THR A 38 -15.55 -3.33 -9.79
CA THR A 38 -16.50 -3.55 -10.90
C THR A 38 -17.44 -2.37 -11.18
N GLY A 39 -17.24 -1.23 -10.52
CA GLY A 39 -18.06 -0.02 -10.62
C GLY A 39 -19.35 -0.05 -9.78
N THR A 40 -19.58 -1.13 -9.04
CA THR A 40 -20.70 -1.25 -8.07
C THR A 40 -20.18 -0.92 -6.67
N SER A 41 -20.82 0.03 -5.98
CA SER A 41 -20.48 0.38 -4.59
C SER A 41 -20.88 -0.71 -3.61
N CYS A 42 -20.04 -1.00 -2.63
CA CYS A 42 -20.39 -1.83 -1.48
C CYS A 42 -21.19 -1.03 -0.43
N ASN A 43 -21.73 -1.73 0.57
CA ASN A 43 -22.46 -1.17 1.70
C ASN A 43 -21.91 -1.74 3.02
N VAL A 44 -21.34 -0.89 3.86
CA VAL A 44 -20.82 -1.26 5.19
C VAL A 44 -21.85 -1.96 6.08
N ALA A 45 -23.14 -1.73 5.89
CA ALA A 45 -24.20 -2.41 6.66
C ALA A 45 -24.31 -3.91 6.36
N ASN A 46 -23.64 -4.42 5.32
CA ASN A 46 -23.63 -5.84 4.99
C ASN A 46 -22.65 -6.65 5.83
N LEU A 47 -21.82 -5.99 6.64
CA LEU A 47 -21.00 -6.64 7.65
C LEU A 47 -20.93 -5.80 8.92
N THR A 48 -21.55 -6.29 9.99
CA THR A 48 -21.52 -5.66 11.31
C THR A 48 -20.06 -5.50 11.79
N GLY A 49 -19.77 -4.42 12.51
CA GLY A 49 -18.42 -4.17 13.06
C GLY A 49 -17.42 -3.59 12.06
N THR A 50 -17.90 -2.90 11.02
CA THR A 50 -17.07 -2.33 9.97
C THR A 50 -17.27 -0.82 9.82
N THR A 51 -16.22 -0.13 9.40
CA THR A 51 -16.19 1.34 9.25
C THR A 51 -16.14 1.79 7.80
N ASP A 52 -15.64 0.94 6.90
CA ASP A 52 -15.51 1.24 5.49
C ASP A 52 -15.58 -0.06 4.67
N CYS A 53 -15.84 0.05 3.37
CA CYS A 53 -15.84 -1.08 2.46
C CYS A 53 -15.23 -0.69 1.10
N GLU A 54 -14.52 -1.63 0.49
CA GLU A 54 -13.97 -1.50 -0.85
C GLU A 54 -14.28 -2.75 -1.67
N GLY A 55 -14.73 -2.53 -2.90
CA GLY A 55 -15.27 -3.57 -3.78
C GLY A 55 -16.33 -2.98 -4.70
N ILE A 56 -17.11 -3.79 -5.42
CA ILE A 56 -17.02 -5.25 -5.52
C ILE A 56 -15.87 -5.61 -6.49
N PHE A 57 -14.90 -6.41 -6.05
CA PHE A 57 -13.75 -6.82 -6.86
C PHE A 57 -13.99 -8.15 -7.57
N SER A 58 -13.46 -8.31 -8.78
CA SER A 58 -13.52 -9.60 -9.48
C SER A 58 -12.45 -10.57 -8.97
N GLY A 59 -12.78 -11.85 -8.89
CA GLY A 59 -11.81 -12.91 -8.62
C GLY A 59 -11.84 -13.43 -7.18
N ASN A 60 -10.67 -13.78 -6.67
CA ASN A 60 -10.47 -14.36 -5.34
C ASN A 60 -9.49 -13.48 -4.55
N ASP A 61 -9.78 -13.15 -3.31
CA ASP A 61 -8.90 -12.34 -2.48
C ASP A 61 -7.54 -13.01 -2.24
N SER A 62 -7.51 -14.31 -1.94
CA SER A 62 -6.27 -15.04 -1.62
C SER A 62 -5.21 -15.03 -2.74
N ASN A 63 -5.58 -14.75 -3.99
CA ASN A 63 -4.63 -14.64 -5.11
C ASN A 63 -4.56 -13.24 -5.74
N THR A 64 -5.34 -12.28 -5.22
CA THR A 64 -5.44 -10.92 -5.77
C THR A 64 -4.91 -9.89 -4.77
N ILE A 65 -5.17 -10.08 -3.47
CA ILE A 65 -4.62 -9.24 -2.40
C ILE A 65 -3.20 -9.73 -2.10
N THR A 66 -2.26 -8.79 -2.14
CA THR A 66 -0.84 -8.98 -1.84
C THR A 66 -0.40 -7.93 -0.83
N THR A 67 0.85 -8.03 -0.35
CA THR A 67 1.44 -7.01 0.53
C THR A 67 1.49 -5.63 -0.11
N GLU A 68 1.55 -5.55 -1.44
CA GLU A 68 1.59 -4.28 -2.19
C GLU A 68 0.19 -3.73 -2.51
N THR A 69 -0.86 -4.52 -2.28
CA THR A 69 -2.22 -4.13 -2.58
C THR A 69 -2.65 -3.02 -1.64
N SER A 70 -3.08 -1.89 -2.18
CA SER A 70 -3.65 -0.80 -1.39
C SER A 70 -5.16 -0.96 -1.25
N LEU A 71 -5.63 -1.09 -0.01
CA LEU A 71 -7.03 -1.10 0.38
C LEU A 71 -7.17 -0.21 1.62
N PHE A 72 -8.19 0.65 1.66
CA PHE A 72 -8.43 1.61 2.73
C PHE A 72 -7.26 2.56 2.98
N GLY A 73 -6.53 2.90 1.92
CA GLY A 73 -5.29 3.67 1.99
C GLY A 73 -4.13 2.97 2.70
N LYS A 74 -4.20 1.65 2.90
CA LYS A 74 -3.22 0.83 3.63
C LYS A 74 -2.67 -0.27 2.73
N THR A 75 -1.38 -0.58 2.91
CA THR A 75 -0.70 -1.74 2.31
C THR A 75 -0.21 -2.69 3.42
N GLY A 76 0.48 -3.76 3.05
CA GLY A 76 1.01 -4.74 4.01
C GLY A 76 -0.01 -5.75 4.50
N TRP A 77 -1.09 -5.96 3.74
CA TRP A 77 -2.12 -6.94 4.06
C TRP A 77 -1.58 -8.38 4.01
N THR A 78 -1.89 -9.14 5.05
CA THR A 78 -1.56 -10.56 5.18
C THR A 78 -2.77 -11.36 5.59
N GLU A 79 -3.03 -12.46 4.88
CA GLU A 79 -4.11 -13.39 5.22
C GLU A 79 -3.79 -14.05 6.57
N ARG A 80 -4.76 -14.06 7.49
CA ARG A 80 -4.59 -14.64 8.84
C ARG A 80 -5.47 -15.86 9.05
N PHE A 81 -6.76 -15.71 8.82
CA PHE A 81 -7.74 -16.75 9.07
C PHE A 81 -8.69 -16.83 7.90
N LYS A 82 -9.03 -18.04 7.48
CA LYS A 82 -9.92 -18.26 6.35
C LYS A 82 -10.82 -19.46 6.62
N VAL A 83 -12.11 -19.22 6.74
CA VAL A 83 -13.11 -20.28 6.70
C VAL A 83 -13.45 -20.52 5.23
N ASP A 84 -12.85 -21.56 4.64
CA ASP A 84 -12.99 -21.92 3.22
C ASP A 84 -14.32 -22.66 2.91
N ASN A 85 -15.41 -22.12 3.45
CA ASN A 85 -16.78 -22.62 3.27
C ASN A 85 -17.80 -21.55 3.73
N SER A 86 -19.10 -21.82 3.54
CA SER A 86 -20.20 -20.97 4.01
C SER A 86 -20.41 -20.98 5.53
N ASN A 87 -19.78 -21.92 6.24
CA ASN A 87 -19.77 -22.05 7.70
C ASN A 87 -18.54 -22.82 8.17
N GLY A 88 -18.15 -22.61 9.43
CA GLY A 88 -17.07 -23.35 10.07
C GLY A 88 -16.23 -22.49 11.01
N THR A 89 -15.07 -23.02 11.38
CA THR A 89 -14.15 -22.34 12.30
C THR A 89 -12.72 -22.48 11.79
N THR A 90 -11.95 -21.40 11.82
CA THR A 90 -10.52 -21.41 11.51
C THR A 90 -9.80 -20.41 12.42
N GLY A 91 -8.94 -20.93 13.30
CA GLY A 91 -8.34 -20.12 14.35
C GLY A 91 -9.44 -19.49 15.23
N PRO A 92 -9.39 -18.17 15.49
CA PRO A 92 -10.42 -17.48 16.24
C PRO A 92 -11.67 -17.15 15.41
N LEU A 93 -11.62 -17.22 14.08
CA LEU A 93 -12.76 -16.89 13.23
C LEU A 93 -13.77 -18.04 13.21
N ILE A 94 -15.02 -17.74 13.55
CA ILE A 94 -16.19 -18.61 13.48
C ILE A 94 -17.18 -17.97 12.52
N VAL A 95 -17.75 -18.77 11.62
CA VAL A 95 -18.77 -18.36 10.65
C VAL A 95 -19.93 -19.35 10.74
N ALA A 96 -21.14 -18.84 10.89
CA ALA A 96 -22.36 -19.62 10.93
C ALA A 96 -23.38 -19.08 9.93
N LEU A 97 -24.29 -19.95 9.48
CA LEU A 97 -25.40 -19.58 8.59
C LEU A 97 -26.67 -19.30 9.39
N ASN A 98 -27.44 -18.32 8.94
CA ASN A 98 -28.79 -18.06 9.46
C ASN A 98 -29.78 -19.17 9.03
N ASP A 99 -29.65 -19.65 7.80
CA ASP A 99 -30.39 -20.79 7.26
C ASP A 99 -29.43 -21.72 6.51
N ALA A 100 -29.40 -23.01 6.89
CA ALA A 100 -28.57 -24.03 6.23
C ALA A 100 -28.93 -24.27 4.76
N ARG A 101 -30.04 -23.71 4.26
CA ARG A 101 -30.45 -23.76 2.85
C ARG A 101 -30.07 -22.50 2.06
N GLU A 102 -29.64 -21.44 2.72
CA GLU A 102 -29.31 -20.15 2.11
C GLU A 102 -27.94 -19.66 2.57
N GLU A 103 -26.94 -19.78 1.70
CA GLU A 103 -25.54 -19.43 2.00
C GLU A 103 -25.22 -17.94 1.80
N THR A 104 -26.23 -17.07 1.91
CA THR A 104 -26.11 -15.64 1.58
C THR A 104 -26.11 -14.72 2.78
N SER A 105 -26.38 -15.26 3.98
CA SER A 105 -26.30 -14.50 5.23
C SER A 105 -26.03 -15.39 6.44
N GLY A 106 -25.52 -14.79 7.49
CA GLY A 106 -25.18 -15.51 8.71
C GLY A 106 -24.55 -14.63 9.77
N ASP A 107 -23.96 -15.31 10.75
CA ASP A 107 -23.22 -14.71 11.85
C ASP A 107 -21.71 -14.96 11.68
N TRP A 108 -20.92 -14.04 12.21
CA TRP A 108 -19.49 -14.21 12.41
C TRP A 108 -19.10 -13.89 13.85
N GLU A 109 -18.04 -14.51 14.33
CA GLU A 109 -17.44 -14.25 15.64
C GLU A 109 -15.92 -14.42 15.56
N LEU A 110 -15.21 -13.59 16.30
CA LEU A 110 -13.82 -13.80 16.69
C LEU A 110 -13.84 -14.25 18.15
N SER A 111 -13.27 -15.42 18.43
CA SER A 111 -13.23 -15.94 19.81
C SER A 111 -12.37 -15.07 20.73
N GLU A 112 -12.55 -15.21 22.05
CA GLU A 112 -11.88 -14.41 23.10
C GLU A 112 -10.35 -14.36 23.01
N GLY A 113 -9.72 -15.28 22.28
CA GLY A 113 -8.27 -15.30 22.07
C GLY A 113 -7.77 -14.31 21.01
N PHE A 114 -8.65 -13.65 20.26
CA PHE A 114 -8.26 -12.63 19.29
C PHE A 114 -8.19 -11.24 19.94
N ASN A 115 -7.09 -10.52 19.72
CA ASN A 115 -6.92 -9.15 20.17
C ASN A 115 -6.63 -8.23 18.98
N PHE A 116 -7.48 -7.22 18.78
CA PHE A 116 -7.26 -6.21 17.73
C PHE A 116 -5.97 -5.42 17.94
N GLU A 117 -5.54 -5.22 19.20
CA GLU A 117 -4.29 -4.52 19.53
C GLU A 117 -3.04 -5.26 19.05
N ASP A 118 -3.14 -6.55 18.69
CA ASP A 118 -2.00 -7.28 18.13
C ASP A 118 -1.72 -6.87 16.68
N TYR A 119 -2.60 -6.11 16.03
CA TYR A 119 -2.53 -5.76 14.61
C TYR A 119 -2.65 -4.26 14.36
N GLY A 120 -1.99 -3.76 13.30
CA GLY A 120 -2.11 -2.35 12.92
C GLY A 120 -3.48 -2.02 12.30
N SER A 121 -4.08 -2.98 11.58
CA SER A 121 -5.41 -2.88 10.99
C SER A 121 -5.92 -4.27 10.67
N VAL A 122 -7.23 -4.44 10.70
CA VAL A 122 -7.93 -5.69 10.40
C VAL A 122 -8.99 -5.40 9.34
N MET A 123 -9.05 -6.23 8.31
CA MET A 123 -10.16 -6.22 7.36
C MET A 123 -10.74 -7.62 7.23
N PHE A 124 -12.03 -7.66 6.96
CA PHE A 124 -12.77 -8.86 6.64
C PHE A 124 -13.02 -8.88 5.13
N VAL A 125 -13.04 -10.08 4.55
CA VAL A 125 -13.37 -10.28 3.14
C VAL A 125 -14.45 -11.33 3.03
N LEU A 126 -15.55 -10.95 2.38
CA LEU A 126 -16.60 -11.88 1.97
C LEU A 126 -16.43 -12.19 0.49
N LYS A 127 -16.20 -13.46 0.18
CA LYS A 127 -16.00 -13.92 -1.20
C LYS A 127 -17.14 -14.84 -1.60
N GLY A 128 -17.79 -14.50 -2.71
CA GLY A 128 -18.92 -15.24 -3.24
C GLY A 128 -18.92 -15.20 -4.77
N GLY A 129 -19.19 -16.35 -5.39
CA GLY A 129 -19.16 -16.49 -6.84
C GLY A 129 -17.84 -16.01 -7.45
N ASN A 130 -17.94 -15.05 -8.38
CA ASN A 130 -16.79 -14.54 -9.14
C ASN A 130 -16.21 -13.24 -8.56
N SER A 131 -16.51 -12.93 -7.30
CA SER A 131 -16.14 -11.65 -6.71
C SER A 131 -15.92 -11.71 -5.21
N PHE A 132 -15.36 -10.63 -4.66
CA PHE A 132 -15.26 -10.41 -3.23
C PHE A 132 -15.42 -8.92 -2.89
N THR A 133 -15.75 -8.65 -1.64
CA THR A 133 -15.75 -7.30 -1.07
C THR A 133 -14.98 -7.31 0.24
N SER A 134 -14.15 -6.29 0.41
CA SER A 134 -13.34 -6.06 1.61
C SER A 134 -14.05 -5.05 2.51
N TYR A 135 -13.97 -5.26 3.81
CA TYR A 135 -14.56 -4.40 4.83
C TYR A 135 -13.55 -4.10 5.92
N LEU A 136 -13.30 -2.82 6.21
CA LEU A 136 -12.40 -2.40 7.26
C LEU A 136 -13.07 -2.55 8.63
N SER A 137 -12.47 -3.30 9.54
CA SER A 137 -12.97 -3.46 10.91
C SER A 137 -12.99 -2.14 11.68
N ASP A 138 -13.91 -1.99 12.62
CA ASP A 138 -13.90 -0.92 13.62
C ASP A 138 -12.85 -1.10 14.73
N GLY A 139 -12.17 -2.25 14.76
CA GLY A 139 -11.11 -2.57 15.72
C GLY A 139 -11.61 -2.95 17.12
N VAL A 140 -12.92 -3.15 17.31
CA VAL A 140 -13.50 -3.45 18.64
C VAL A 140 -14.62 -4.48 18.61
N THR A 141 -15.36 -4.58 17.51
CA THR A 141 -16.48 -5.51 17.39
C THR A 141 -15.94 -6.93 17.18
N MET A 142 -16.38 -7.86 18.01
CA MET A 142 -15.92 -9.25 18.00
C MET A 142 -16.93 -10.22 17.38
N ALA A 143 -18.16 -9.79 17.10
CA ALA A 143 -19.18 -10.63 16.48
C ALA A 143 -20.25 -9.78 15.81
N GLY A 144 -20.98 -10.37 14.85
CA GLY A 144 -22.17 -9.78 14.27
C GLY A 144 -22.63 -10.49 13.01
N ASP A 145 -23.53 -9.84 12.29
CA ASP A 145 -24.11 -10.39 11.06
C ASP A 145 -23.25 -10.10 9.83
N TRP A 146 -23.39 -10.97 8.82
CA TRP A 146 -22.88 -10.77 7.46
C TRP A 146 -23.94 -11.13 6.42
N ASN A 147 -23.85 -10.52 5.24
CA ASN A 147 -24.54 -10.97 4.04
C ASN A 147 -23.68 -10.77 2.77
N THR A 148 -24.07 -11.42 1.68
CA THR A 148 -23.31 -11.41 0.43
C THR A 148 -23.89 -10.48 -0.65
N ASP A 149 -24.72 -9.50 -0.28
CA ASP A 149 -25.33 -8.57 -1.22
C ASP A 149 -24.28 -7.79 -2.03
N ASP A 150 -23.08 -7.59 -1.48
CA ASP A 150 -21.93 -7.01 -2.17
C ASP A 150 -21.02 -8.05 -2.82
N THR A 151 -21.58 -9.15 -3.29
CA THR A 151 -20.88 -10.11 -4.16
C THR A 151 -21.72 -10.37 -5.41
N LEU A 152 -21.06 -10.70 -6.51
CA LEU A 152 -21.64 -10.99 -7.81
C LEU A 152 -21.58 -12.49 -8.13
N LYS A 153 -22.75 -13.01 -8.51
CA LYS A 153 -22.93 -14.33 -9.13
C LYS A 153 -22.24 -14.34 -10.51
N GLY A 154 -22.06 -15.53 -11.07
CA GLY A 154 -21.49 -15.70 -12.42
C GLY A 154 -22.28 -14.98 -13.54
N ASN A 155 -23.55 -14.61 -13.29
CA ASN A 155 -24.39 -13.82 -14.19
C ASN A 155 -24.38 -12.31 -13.90
N GLY A 156 -23.50 -11.83 -13.01
CA GLY A 156 -23.38 -10.42 -12.64
C GLY A 156 -24.45 -9.90 -11.67
N ARG A 157 -25.38 -10.74 -11.19
CA ARG A 157 -26.36 -10.35 -10.17
C ARG A 157 -25.75 -10.41 -8.78
N ARG A 158 -26.23 -9.57 -7.87
CA ARG A 158 -25.84 -9.53 -6.45
C ARG A 158 -26.24 -10.78 -5.65
N GLY A 159 -25.61 -10.98 -4.49
CA GLY A 159 -25.99 -11.99 -3.49
C GLY A 159 -25.52 -13.39 -3.83
N ALA A 160 -24.25 -13.58 -4.19
CA ALA A 160 -23.69 -14.90 -4.46
C ALA A 160 -23.54 -15.71 -3.16
N ASP A 161 -23.64 -17.03 -3.25
CA ASP A 161 -23.41 -17.91 -2.11
C ASP A 161 -21.99 -17.70 -1.57
N LEU A 162 -21.86 -17.62 -0.24
CA LEU A 162 -20.59 -17.39 0.44
C LEU A 162 -19.68 -18.60 0.18
N SER A 163 -18.60 -18.35 -0.55
CA SER A 163 -17.57 -19.36 -0.82
C SER A 163 -16.58 -19.44 0.34
N HIS A 164 -16.20 -18.28 0.90
CA HIS A 164 -15.36 -18.21 2.09
C HIS A 164 -15.41 -16.84 2.76
N PHE A 165 -15.03 -16.83 4.03
CA PHE A 165 -14.82 -15.63 4.85
C PHE A 165 -13.35 -15.57 5.26
N THR A 166 -12.67 -14.45 4.95
CA THR A 166 -11.25 -14.26 5.28
C THR A 166 -11.03 -13.07 6.20
N VAL A 167 -10.15 -13.22 7.19
CA VAL A 167 -9.57 -12.12 7.98
C VAL A 167 -8.16 -11.82 7.48
N TRP A 168 -7.93 -10.56 7.16
CA TRP A 168 -6.63 -10.04 6.76
C TRP A 168 -6.16 -8.99 7.77
N THR A 169 -4.86 -8.94 8.03
CA THR A 169 -4.27 -7.95 8.94
C THR A 169 -3.02 -7.30 8.38
N THR A 170 -2.75 -6.08 8.83
CA THR A 170 -1.46 -5.37 8.60
C THR A 170 -0.64 -5.37 9.88
N GLY A 171 0.67 -5.65 9.81
CA GLY A 171 1.65 -5.37 10.88
C GLY A 171 1.27 -5.80 12.31
N THR A 172 2.03 -5.36 13.30
CA THR A 172 1.70 -5.50 14.73
C THR A 172 1.17 -4.18 15.29
N GLY A 173 0.11 -4.25 16.09
CA GLY A 173 -0.59 -3.09 16.67
C GLY A 173 0.13 -2.47 17.87
N SER A 174 1.39 -2.08 17.70
CA SER A 174 2.05 -1.09 18.56
C SER A 174 3.38 -0.77 17.93
N ASN A 175 3.38 0.35 17.20
CA ASN A 175 4.43 1.36 17.07
C ASN A 175 4.22 2.04 15.73
N ASN A 176 4.33 3.36 15.76
CA ASN A 176 4.50 4.21 14.59
C ASN A 176 5.85 3.90 13.90
N ASP A 177 6.06 2.67 13.46
CA ASP A 177 7.05 2.39 12.43
C ASP A 177 6.33 2.64 11.09
N GLU A 178 6.13 3.94 10.82
CA GLU A 178 6.36 4.40 9.45
C GLU A 178 7.67 3.72 9.02
N PRO A 179 7.70 2.96 7.91
CA PRO A 179 8.95 2.33 7.48
C PRO A 179 9.96 3.46 7.33
N THR A 180 10.90 3.55 8.26
CA THR A 180 11.96 4.54 8.17
C THR A 180 12.63 4.25 6.84
N PRO A 181 12.61 5.18 5.86
CA PRO A 181 13.18 4.90 4.56
C PRO A 181 14.61 4.47 4.79
N THR A 182 14.90 3.19 4.50
CA THR A 182 16.27 2.69 4.54
C THR A 182 17.03 3.55 3.54
N PRO A 183 18.08 4.28 3.96
CA PRO A 183 18.83 5.12 3.05
C PRO A 183 19.40 4.23 1.94
N VAL A 184 18.78 4.25 0.77
CA VAL A 184 19.33 3.61 -0.42
C VAL A 184 20.65 4.34 -0.69
N PRO A 185 21.80 3.64 -0.73
CA PRO A 185 23.06 4.30 -1.05
C PRO A 185 22.92 5.01 -2.40
N GLU A 186 23.05 6.34 -2.39
CA GLU A 186 22.95 7.13 -3.61
C GLU A 186 23.95 6.58 -4.65
N PRO A 187 23.56 6.48 -5.94
CA PRO A 187 24.45 6.03 -7.02
C PRO A 187 25.76 6.82 -7.14
N ALA A 188 25.85 7.99 -6.49
CA ALA A 188 27.07 8.78 -6.39
C ALA A 188 28.23 8.02 -5.71
N ALA A 189 27.96 7.08 -4.80
CA ALA A 189 29.00 6.27 -4.16
C ALA A 189 29.67 5.27 -5.12
N LEU A 190 28.98 4.89 -6.21
CA LEU A 190 29.49 3.94 -7.22
C LEU A 190 30.24 4.64 -8.36
N LEU A 191 30.06 5.96 -8.54
CA LEU A 191 30.82 6.75 -9.51
C LEU A 191 32.18 7.23 -8.97
N GLY A 192 32.39 7.20 -7.65
CA GLY A 192 33.66 7.59 -7.02
C GLY A 192 34.77 6.54 -7.06
N LEU A 193 34.46 5.26 -7.30
CA LEU A 193 35.44 4.17 -7.28
C LEU A 193 35.91 3.72 -8.68
N GLY A 194 35.26 4.19 -9.75
CA GLY A 194 35.62 3.85 -11.14
C GLY A 194 36.75 4.68 -11.75
N SER A 195 37.13 5.81 -11.15
CA SER A 195 38.02 6.80 -11.78
C SER A 195 39.51 6.57 -11.51
N ILE A 196 39.91 5.67 -10.60
CA ILE A 196 41.34 5.43 -10.29
C ILE A 196 41.97 4.40 -11.24
N ALA A 197 41.18 3.54 -11.90
CA ALA A 197 41.72 2.46 -12.73
C ALA A 197 42.15 2.89 -14.15
N LEU A 198 41.75 4.07 -14.63
CA LEU A 198 42.03 4.50 -16.02
C LEU A 198 43.23 5.45 -16.17
N ALA A 199 43.75 6.02 -15.08
CA ALA A 199 44.90 6.94 -15.15
C ALA A 199 46.26 6.24 -15.32
N SER A 200 46.35 4.93 -15.07
CA SER A 200 47.62 4.19 -15.09
C SER A 200 48.05 3.68 -16.48
N ARG A 201 47.19 3.77 -17.51
CA ARG A 201 47.53 3.29 -18.87
C ARG A 201 48.09 4.33 -19.83
N PHE A 202 48.12 5.61 -19.47
CA PHE A 202 48.59 6.68 -20.38
C PHE A 202 49.99 7.25 -20.07
N LEU A 203 50.66 6.82 -18.99
CA LEU A 203 51.99 7.35 -18.65
C LEU A 203 53.18 6.49 -19.13
N ARG A 204 52.95 5.37 -19.83
CA ARG A 204 54.03 4.45 -20.24
C ARG A 204 54.38 4.54 -21.72
N ARG A 205 54.52 5.76 -22.26
CA ARG A 205 55.25 6.01 -23.53
C ARG A 205 55.84 7.42 -23.56
N LYS A 206 57.02 7.59 -22.95
CA LYS A 206 58.13 8.36 -23.55
C LYS A 206 59.37 8.32 -22.65
N SER A 207 60.41 7.61 -23.09
CA SER A 207 61.80 8.11 -23.11
C SER A 207 62.64 7.11 -23.92
N ASP A 208 63.06 7.52 -25.11
CA ASP A 208 64.13 6.91 -25.91
C ASP A 208 65.50 7.40 -25.40
N ASP A 209 66.53 6.59 -25.70
CA ASP A 209 67.97 6.89 -25.88
C ASP A 209 68.72 7.84 -24.93
N VAL A 210 69.74 7.30 -24.24
CA VAL A 210 71.20 7.51 -24.47
C VAL A 210 71.97 6.30 -23.95
#